data_AF-A0A7K2XL05-F1
#
_entry.id   AF-A0A7K2XL05-F1
#
_cell.length_a   1.000
_cell.length_b   1.000
_cell.length_c   1.000
_cell.angle_alpha   90.00
_cell.angle_beta   90.00
_cell.angle_gamma   90.00
#
_symmetry.space_group_name_H-M   'P 1'
#
loop_
_entity.id
_entity.type
_entity.pdbx_description
1 polymer ?
#
loop_
_entity_poly.entity_id
_entity_poly.type
_entity_poly.pdbx_seq_one_letter_code
_entity_poly.pdbx_strand_id
1 'polypeptide(L)'
;GPAPWIAELAPLDDPGAVPGAVLSALRLRETSLIARDGAPLQSDPTAHLVEQLADRPLLLVLDNCEHVIDAAAALAETLLTHCPRLRILATSREPLGVPGETVRPVEPLPPHPAHRLFVERARAVRP
;
A
#
# COMPACT_ATOMS: atom_id res chain seq x y z
N GLY A 1 12.38 -13.61 1.57
CA GLY A 1 11.87 -12.75 2.65
C GLY A 1 10.38 -12.98 2.83
N PRO A 2 9.76 -12.49 3.91
CA PRO A 2 8.30 -12.54 4.05
C PRO A 2 7.63 -11.82 2.87
N ALA A 3 6.43 -12.28 2.48
CA ALA A 3 5.66 -11.66 1.40
C ALA A 3 5.27 -10.22 1.77
N PRO A 4 5.24 -9.28 0.80
CA PRO A 4 4.80 -7.92 1.06
C PRO A 4 3.30 -7.88 1.39
N TRP A 5 2.91 -6.88 2.16
CA TRP A 5 1.53 -6.53 2.43
C TRP A 5 1.12 -5.43 1.47
N ILE A 6 0.02 -5.61 0.75
CA ILE A 6 -0.41 -4.67 -0.28
C ILE A 6 -1.75 -4.09 0.15
N ALA A 7 -1.82 -2.76 0.22
CA ALA A 7 -3.04 -2.00 0.39
C ALA A 7 -3.38 -1.33 -0.95
N GLU A 8 -4.45 -1.77 -1.59
CA GLU A 8 -4.97 -1.18 -2.82
C GLU A 8 -5.80 0.06 -2.48
N LEU A 9 -5.31 1.24 -2.84
CA LEU A 9 -6.01 2.50 -2.55
C LEU A 9 -6.91 2.94 -3.70
N ALA A 10 -6.74 2.38 -4.90
CA ALA A 10 -7.54 2.73 -6.08
C ALA A 10 -9.08 2.77 -5.88
N PRO A 11 -9.69 1.91 -5.03
CA PRO A 11 -11.13 1.96 -4.78
C PRO A 11 -11.59 3.05 -3.79
N LEU A 12 -10.69 3.85 -3.21
CA LEU A 12 -11.03 4.84 -2.19
C LEU A 12 -11.51 6.15 -2.80
N ASP A 13 -12.71 6.58 -2.40
CA ASP A 13 -13.24 7.91 -2.75
C ASP A 13 -12.98 8.95 -1.63
N ASP A 14 -12.67 8.48 -0.42
CA ASP A 14 -12.42 9.30 0.77
C ASP A 14 -10.97 9.12 1.27
N PRO A 15 -10.13 10.17 1.25
CA PRO A 15 -8.79 10.13 1.82
C PRO A 15 -8.76 9.73 3.30
N GLY A 16 -9.82 10.02 4.07
CA GLY A 16 -9.94 9.62 5.47
C GLY A 16 -10.00 8.11 5.68
N ALA A 17 -10.32 7.33 4.65
CA ALA A 17 -10.42 5.88 4.72
C ALA A 17 -9.06 5.15 4.59
N VAL A 18 -7.98 5.86 4.24
CA VAL A 18 -6.65 5.26 3.96
C VAL A 18 -6.13 4.41 5.14
N PRO A 19 -6.10 4.88 6.40
CA PRO A 19 -5.65 4.05 7.53
C PRO A 19 -6.50 2.78 7.71
N GLY A 20 -7.81 2.87 7.52
CA GLY A 20 -8.73 1.73 7.60
C GLY A 20 -8.51 0.70 6.50
N ALA A 21 -8.23 1.14 5.28
CA ALA A 21 -7.92 0.26 4.15
C ALA A 21 -6.61 -0.50 4.39
N VAL A 22 -5.56 0.17 4.88
CA VAL A 22 -4.28 -0.46 5.23
C VAL A 22 -4.44 -1.48 6.36
N LEU A 23 -5.18 -1.12 7.41
CA LEU A 23 -5.45 -2.03 8.53
C LEU A 23 -6.22 -3.27 8.07
N SER A 24 -7.19 -3.10 7.16
CA SER A 24 -7.95 -4.21 6.60
C SER A 24 -7.06 -5.14 5.77
N ALA A 25 -6.16 -4.60 4.95
CA ALA A 25 -5.20 -5.40 4.20
C ALA A 25 -4.26 -6.22 5.10
N LEU A 26 -3.82 -5.63 6.23
CA LEU A 26 -3.03 -6.34 7.25
C LEU A 26 -3.84 -7.44 7.97
N ARG A 27 -5.11 -7.19 8.27
CA ARG A 27 -5.95 -8.20 8.91
C ARG A 27 -6.25 -9.37 7.97
N LEU A 28 -6.56 -9.12 6.71
CA LEU A 28 -6.95 -10.17 5.76
C LEU A 28 -5.89 -11.27 5.58
N ARG A 29 -4.59 -10.96 5.68
CA ARG A 29 -3.56 -12.04 5.69
C ARG A 29 -3.22 -12.55 7.09
N GLU A 30 -3.45 -11.80 8.16
CA GLU A 30 -3.32 -12.33 9.53
C GLU A 30 -4.43 -13.33 9.86
N THR A 31 -5.68 -13.12 9.42
CA THR A 31 -6.78 -14.09 9.63
C THR A 31 -6.56 -15.41 8.89
N SER A 32 -5.74 -15.41 7.84
CA SER A 32 -5.27 -16.64 7.18
C SER A 32 -4.23 -17.41 8.01
N LEU A 33 -3.70 -16.81 9.09
CA LEU A 33 -2.65 -17.38 9.92
C LEU A 33 -3.09 -17.60 11.38
N ILE A 34 -3.89 -16.71 11.99
CA ILE A 34 -4.42 -16.87 13.36
C ILE A 34 -5.73 -16.06 13.50
N ALA A 35 -6.85 -16.73 13.83
CA ALA A 35 -8.09 -16.05 14.20
C ALA A 35 -7.99 -15.52 15.64
N ARG A 36 -7.96 -14.19 15.84
CA ARG A 36 -8.18 -13.58 17.17
C ARG A 36 -9.16 -12.40 17.10
N ASP A 37 -10.31 -12.65 17.71
CA ASP A 37 -11.03 -11.80 18.68
C ASP A 37 -11.32 -10.32 18.31
N GLY A 38 -12.44 -10.11 17.60
CA GLY A 38 -13.66 -9.53 18.17
C GLY A 38 -13.65 -8.24 19.01
N ALA A 39 -12.68 -7.32 18.90
CA ALA A 39 -12.77 -6.01 19.56
C ALA A 39 -13.53 -4.96 18.70
N PRO A 40 -14.35 -4.07 19.30
CA PRO A 40 -15.15 -3.10 18.56
C PRO A 40 -14.29 -2.03 17.88
N LEU A 41 -14.62 -1.74 16.62
CA LEU A 41 -14.03 -0.69 15.77
C LEU A 41 -14.50 0.71 16.22
N GLN A 42 -13.99 1.19 17.36
CA GLN A 42 -14.13 2.60 17.78
C GLN A 42 -12.76 3.23 18.10
N SER A 43 -11.69 2.59 17.68
CA SER A 43 -10.32 3.02 17.90
C SER A 43 -9.72 3.62 16.64
N ASP A 44 -8.85 4.61 16.83
CA ASP A 44 -8.04 5.21 15.76
C ASP A 44 -7.29 4.11 14.97
N PRO A 45 -7.61 3.90 13.67
CA PRO A 45 -6.96 2.87 12.87
C PRO A 45 -5.44 3.09 12.76
N THR A 46 -4.97 4.33 12.83
CA THR A 46 -3.54 4.66 12.75
C THR A 46 -2.80 4.15 13.97
N ALA A 47 -3.33 4.40 15.17
CA ALA A 47 -2.79 3.85 16.41
C ALA A 47 -2.70 2.32 16.37
N HIS A 48 -3.72 1.66 15.82
CA HIS A 48 -3.72 0.19 15.67
C HIS A 48 -2.63 -0.30 14.72
N LEU A 49 -2.43 0.40 13.61
CA LEU A 49 -1.35 0.08 12.67
C LEU A 49 0.02 0.20 13.35
N VAL A 50 0.26 1.25 14.12
CA VAL A 50 1.52 1.45 14.86
C VAL A 50 1.75 0.28 15.83
N GLU A 51 0.75 -0.07 16.64
CA GLU A 51 0.84 -1.18 17.60
C GLU A 51 1.14 -2.53 16.91
N GLN A 52 0.50 -2.79 15.77
CA GLN A 52 0.70 -4.05 15.02
C GLN A 52 2.07 -4.12 14.34
N LEU A 53 2.64 -2.99 13.93
CA LEU A 53 3.83 -2.91 13.08
C LEU A 53 5.13 -2.61 13.83
N ALA A 54 5.09 -2.04 15.05
CA ALA A 54 6.23 -1.45 15.76
C ALA A 54 7.53 -2.27 15.70
N ASP A 55 7.48 -3.57 15.99
CA ASP A 55 8.68 -4.42 16.09
C ASP A 55 8.89 -5.39 14.90
N ARG A 56 8.05 -5.31 13.87
CA ARG A 56 8.01 -6.29 12.78
C ARG A 56 8.83 -5.81 11.56
N PRO A 57 9.77 -6.61 11.05
CA PRO A 57 10.44 -6.31 9.79
C PRO A 57 9.49 -6.62 8.62
N LEU A 58 8.82 -5.59 8.12
CA LEU A 58 7.72 -5.73 7.18
C LEU A 58 7.88 -4.78 5.99
N LEU A 59 7.48 -5.23 4.81
CA LEU A 59 7.30 -4.39 3.63
C LEU A 59 5.82 -4.16 3.40
N LEU A 60 5.38 -2.90 3.55
CA LEU A 60 4.05 -2.42 3.21
C LEU A 60 4.11 -1.76 1.83
N VAL A 61 3.20 -2.16 0.95
CA VAL A 61 3.01 -1.57 -0.37
C VAL A 61 1.70 -0.79 -0.34
N LEU A 62 1.79 0.52 -0.60
CA LEU A 62 0.64 1.38 -0.82
C LEU A 62 0.48 1.52 -2.33
N ASP A 63 -0.59 0.96 -2.89
CA ASP A 63 -0.78 0.94 -4.35
C ASP A 63 -1.79 2.02 -4.78
N ASN A 64 -1.43 2.77 -5.83
CA ASN A 64 -2.27 3.76 -6.51
C ASN A 64 -2.60 5.01 -5.66
N CYS A 65 -1.57 5.63 -5.06
CA CYS A 65 -1.72 6.73 -4.11
C CYS A 65 -2.15 8.07 -4.73
N GLU A 66 -2.14 8.26 -6.05
CA GLU A 66 -2.23 9.59 -6.69
C GLU A 66 -3.48 10.44 -6.35
N HIS A 67 -4.56 9.80 -5.91
CA HIS A 67 -5.82 10.47 -5.57
C HIS A 67 -5.97 10.75 -4.07
N VAL A 68 -5.10 10.16 -3.23
CA VAL A 68 -5.10 10.25 -1.76
C VAL A 68 -3.70 10.57 -1.24
N ILE A 69 -2.89 11.28 -2.03
CA ILE A 69 -1.45 11.40 -1.80
C ILE A 69 -1.12 11.98 -0.44
N ASP A 70 -1.80 13.06 -0.03
CA ASP A 70 -1.59 13.71 1.26
C ASP A 70 -1.93 12.78 2.44
N ALA A 71 -3.03 12.02 2.33
CA ALA A 71 -3.44 11.08 3.37
C ALA A 71 -2.49 9.87 3.46
N ALA A 72 -2.04 9.36 2.31
CA ALA A 72 -1.04 8.30 2.24
C ALA A 72 0.31 8.77 2.80
N ALA A 73 0.72 10.00 2.53
CA ALA A 73 1.94 10.62 3.06
C ALA A 73 1.88 10.76 4.58
N ALA A 74 0.79 11.33 5.11
CA ALA A 74 0.59 11.51 6.55
C ALA A 74 0.61 10.16 7.31
N LEU A 75 -0.02 9.13 6.74
CA LEU A 75 0.03 7.79 7.31
C LEU A 75 1.46 7.22 7.25
N ALA A 76 2.12 7.31 6.09
CA ALA A 76 3.48 6.79 5.91
C ALA A 76 4.47 7.44 6.88
N GLU A 77 4.42 8.77 7.06
CA GLU A 77 5.22 9.51 8.04
C GLU A 77 5.00 9.00 9.46
N THR A 78 3.75 8.85 9.85
CA THR A 78 3.39 8.37 11.18
C THR A 78 3.92 6.96 11.41
N LEU A 79 3.74 6.05 10.46
CA LEU A 79 4.20 4.67 10.59
C LEU A 79 5.73 4.57 10.58
N LEU A 80 6.43 5.28 9.70
CA LEU A 80 7.89 5.25 9.62
C LEU A 80 8.54 5.85 10.88
N THR A 81 7.89 6.83 11.50
CA THR A 81 8.35 7.43 12.77
C THR A 81 8.28 6.43 13.93
N HIS A 82 7.22 5.63 14.01
CA HIS A 82 6.96 4.76 15.16
C HIS A 82 7.33 3.29 14.94
N CYS A 83 7.58 2.87 13.69
CA CYS A 83 7.88 1.48 13.33
C CYS A 83 9.25 1.41 12.62
N PRO A 84 10.37 1.38 13.37
CA PRO A 84 11.72 1.54 12.80
C PRO A 84 12.16 0.39 11.88
N ARG A 85 11.44 -0.74 11.88
CA ARG A 85 11.71 -1.90 11.01
C ARG A 85 10.76 -1.99 9.81
N LEU A 86 9.82 -1.06 9.69
CA LEU A 86 8.90 -0.98 8.56
C LEU A 86 9.60 -0.38 7.35
N ARG A 87 9.30 -0.94 6.18
CA ARG A 87 9.63 -0.35 4.88
C ARG A 87 8.35 -0.13 4.11
N ILE A 88 8.24 1.01 3.45
CA ILE A 88 7.09 1.36 2.61
C ILE A 88 7.55 1.45 1.16
N LEU A 89 6.77 0.86 0.25
CA LEU A 89 6.83 1.08 -1.18
C LEU A 89 5.51 1.68 -1.63
N ALA A 90 5.50 2.94 -2.06
CA ALA A 90 4.31 3.56 -2.64
C ALA A 90 4.39 3.50 -4.17
N THR A 91 3.26 3.22 -4.83
CA THR A 91 3.08 3.45 -6.26
C THR A 91 2.18 4.67 -6.44
N SER A 92 2.61 5.61 -7.26
CA SER A 92 1.93 6.88 -7.50
C SER A 92 2.41 7.49 -8.81
N ARG A 93 1.69 8.49 -9.31
CA ARG A 93 2.08 9.30 -10.47
C ARG A 93 3.02 10.45 -10.11
N GLU A 94 3.11 10.78 -8.84
CA GLU A 94 3.98 11.83 -8.31
C GLU A 94 4.56 11.40 -6.94
N PRO A 95 5.68 12.01 -6.48
CA PRO A 95 6.30 11.68 -5.19
C PRO A 95 5.34 11.86 -4.02
N LEU A 96 5.43 10.99 -3.00
CA LEU A 96 4.60 11.06 -1.80
C LEU A 96 4.95 12.25 -0.92
N GLY A 97 6.20 12.76 -0.98
CA GLY A 97 6.65 13.95 -0.25
C GLY A 97 7.12 13.69 1.18
N VAL A 98 7.41 12.43 1.53
CA VAL A 98 7.74 11.99 2.90
C VAL A 98 9.25 12.14 3.18
N PRO A 99 9.67 12.53 4.40
CA PRO A 99 11.09 12.58 4.76
C PRO A 99 11.82 11.26 4.51
N GLY A 100 12.95 11.32 3.80
CA GLY A 100 13.74 10.14 3.44
C GLY A 100 13.20 9.35 2.23
N GLU A 101 12.18 9.87 1.53
CA GLU A 101 11.66 9.27 0.30
C GLU A 101 12.76 9.13 -0.76
N THR A 102 12.80 7.96 -1.40
CA THR A 102 13.61 7.71 -2.60
C THR A 102 12.66 7.44 -3.77
N VAL A 103 12.61 8.38 -4.71
CA VAL A 103 11.76 8.25 -5.91
C VAL A 103 12.45 7.36 -6.94
N ARG A 104 11.74 6.33 -7.40
CA ARG A 104 12.19 5.46 -8.50
C ARG A 104 11.25 5.62 -9.70
N PRO A 105 11.62 6.43 -10.70
CA PRO A 105 10.85 6.53 -11.94
C PRO A 105 10.75 5.17 -12.63
N VAL A 106 9.56 4.85 -13.11
CA VAL A 106 9.32 3.66 -13.94
C VAL A 106 9.40 4.10 -15.40
N GLU A 107 10.47 3.68 -16.06
CA GLU A 107 10.65 3.95 -17.48
C GLU A 107 9.57 3.26 -18.33
N PRO A 108 9.18 3.85 -19.48
CA PRO A 108 8.30 3.19 -20.42
C PRO A 108 8.82 1.80 -20.82
N LEU A 109 7.90 0.89 -21.12
CA LEU A 109 8.28 -0.41 -21.66
C LEU A 109 9.07 -0.23 -22.97
N PRO A 110 10.22 -0.91 -23.13
CA PRO A 110 10.95 -0.89 -24.38
C PRO A 110 10.08 -1.39 -25.56
N PRO A 111 10.38 -1.01 -26.82
CA PRO A 111 9.49 -1.29 -27.95
C PRO A 111 9.10 -2.76 -28.09
N HIS A 112 10.04 -3.69 -27.93
CA HIS A 112 9.77 -5.12 -28.08
C HIS A 112 8.74 -5.67 -27.05
N PRO A 113 8.96 -5.55 -25.71
CA PRO A 113 7.94 -5.96 -24.74
C PRO A 113 6.64 -5.13 -24.83
N ALA A 114 6.69 -3.85 -25.22
CA ALA A 114 5.49 -3.04 -25.43
C ALA A 114 4.62 -3.58 -26.57
N HIS A 115 5.20 -3.89 -27.73
CA HIS A 115 4.48 -4.48 -28.86
C HIS A 115 3.89 -5.85 -28.49
N ARG A 116 4.65 -6.67 -27.76
CA ARG A 116 4.18 -7.98 -27.28
C ARG A 116 2.95 -7.82 -26.39
N LEU A 117 3.02 -6.93 -25.39
CA LEU A 117 1.90 -6.66 -24.49
C LEU A 117 0.67 -6.14 -25.24
N PHE A 118 0.86 -5.26 -26.23
CA PHE A 118 -0.23 -4.76 -27.07
C PHE A 118 -0.92 -5.88 -27.83
N VAL A 119 -0.17 -6.75 -28.51
CA VAL A 119 -0.73 -7.90 -29.26
C VAL A 119 -1.44 -8.87 -28.32
N GLU A 120 -0.86 -9.16 -27.15
CA GLU A 120 -1.50 -10.00 -26.13
C GLU A 120 -2.85 -9.43 -25.69
N ARG A 121 -2.93 -8.12 -25.41
CA ARG A 121 -4.17 -7.45 -25.02
C ARG A 121 -5.19 -7.41 -26.15
N ALA A 122 -4.77 -7.12 -27.38
CA ALA A 122 -5.65 -7.10 -28.55
C ALA A 122 -6.28 -8.47 -28.82
N ARG A 123 -5.55 -9.56 -28.57
CA ARG A 123 -6.06 -10.93 -28.72
C ARG A 123 -6.96 -11.38 -27.57
N ALA A 124 -6.78 -10.81 -26.38
CA ALA A 124 -7.57 -11.16 -25.19
C ALA A 124 -8.99 -10.58 -25.23
N VAL A 125 -9.21 -9.50 -26.00
CA VAL A 125 -10.54 -8.94 -26.23
C VAL A 125 -11.29 -9.85 -27.22
N ARG A 126 -12.35 -10.52 -26.74
CA ARG A 126 -13.33 -11.15 -27.63
C ARG A 126 -14.31 -10.06 -28.08
N PRO A 127 -14.54 -9.87 -29.39
CA PRO A 127 -15.58 -8.98 -29.89
C PRO A 127 -16.98 -9.49 -29.53
#